data_AF-A0A8R1EKS9-F1
#
_entry.id   AF-A0A8R1EKS9-F1
#
_cell.length_a   1.000
_cell.length_b   1.000
_cell.length_c   1.000
_cell.angle_alpha   90.00
_cell.angle_beta   90.00
_cell.angle_gamma   90.00
#
_symmetry.space_group_name_H-M   'P 1'
#
loop_
_entity.id
_entity.type
_entity.pdbx_description
1 polymer ?
#
loop_
_entity_poly.entity_id
_entity_poly.type
_entity_poly.pdbx_seq_one_letter_code
_entity_poly.pdbx_strand_id
1 'polypeptide(L)'
;MSTRHYKHLYNGCRVPGKEYDHFQWNPPSPHVVLVHEGTWYKVDTCDHKGRIYSVNELVKITAELMKRDDKATGFMTKIASLTTDRRTEWFENRKKFFLDNKHNRKLLKIIETAQFVISIDGDLKWGSKTTEE
;
A
#
# COMPACT_ATOMS: atom_id res chain seq x y z
N MET A 1 -5.78 -19.87 -22.78
CA MET A 1 -5.54 -19.50 -21.37
C MET A 1 -6.56 -18.45 -20.94
N SER A 2 -7.07 -18.51 -19.70
CA SER A 2 -8.10 -17.58 -19.21
C SER A 2 -7.49 -16.25 -18.77
N THR A 3 -8.00 -15.13 -19.28
CA THR A 3 -7.53 -13.75 -18.98
C THR A 3 -8.29 -13.08 -17.82
N ARG A 4 -9.28 -13.76 -17.22
CA ARG A 4 -10.18 -13.17 -16.21
C ARG A 4 -9.47 -12.72 -14.92
N HIS A 5 -8.27 -13.22 -14.64
CA HIS A 5 -7.51 -12.86 -13.45
C HIS A 5 -6.79 -11.51 -13.59
N TYR A 6 -6.49 -11.05 -14.81
CA TYR A 6 -5.79 -9.78 -15.04
C TYR A 6 -6.55 -8.56 -14.49
N LYS A 7 -7.89 -8.63 -14.45
CA LYS A 7 -8.72 -7.57 -13.88
C LYS A 7 -8.49 -7.35 -12.38
N HIS A 8 -7.90 -8.32 -11.69
CA HIS A 8 -7.65 -8.28 -10.25
C HIS A 8 -6.20 -7.88 -9.90
N LEU A 9 -5.34 -7.62 -10.89
CA LEU A 9 -3.95 -7.25 -10.64
C LEU A 9 -3.81 -5.87 -9.99
N TYR A 10 -4.71 -4.94 -10.34
CA TYR A 10 -4.67 -3.55 -9.88
C TYR A 10 -5.98 -3.17 -9.20
N ASN A 11 -5.89 -2.22 -8.26
CA ASN A 11 -7.03 -1.63 -7.55
C ASN A 11 -7.89 -2.67 -6.79
N GLY A 12 -7.32 -3.84 -6.54
CA GLY A 12 -7.92 -4.95 -5.81
C GLY A 12 -7.42 -5.01 -4.38
N CYS A 13 -8.32 -5.21 -3.42
CA CYS A 13 -7.97 -5.42 -2.03
C CYS A 13 -8.81 -6.55 -1.43
N ARG A 14 -8.20 -7.40 -0.59
CA ARG A 14 -8.93 -8.39 0.20
C ARG A 14 -9.42 -7.74 1.49
N VAL A 15 -10.73 -7.58 1.63
CA VAL A 15 -11.36 -6.99 2.81
C VAL A 15 -11.77 -8.11 3.77
N PRO A 16 -11.36 -8.06 5.05
CA PRO A 16 -11.74 -9.08 6.02
C PRO A 16 -13.25 -9.05 6.27
N GLY A 17 -13.87 -10.22 6.37
CA GLY A 17 -15.25 -10.36 6.84
C GLY A 17 -15.29 -11.16 8.15
N LYS A 18 -16.45 -11.13 8.83
CA LYS A 18 -16.62 -11.81 10.11
C LYS A 18 -16.38 -13.32 10.01
N GLU A 19 -16.88 -13.92 8.94
CA GLU A 19 -16.79 -15.36 8.66
C GLU A 19 -15.94 -15.63 7.40
N TYR A 20 -16.15 -14.85 6.35
CA TYR A 20 -15.45 -14.98 5.07
C TYR A 20 -15.00 -13.63 4.55
N ASP A 21 -13.80 -13.61 3.97
CA ASP A 21 -13.27 -12.42 3.32
C ASP A 21 -13.84 -12.26 1.92
N HIS A 22 -13.86 -11.02 1.44
CA HIS A 22 -14.27 -10.72 0.08
C HIS A 22 -13.15 -9.97 -0.66
N PHE A 23 -13.06 -10.25 -1.96
CA PHE A 23 -12.21 -9.49 -2.85
C PHE A 23 -12.97 -8.25 -3.33
N GLN A 24 -12.48 -7.08 -2.95
CA GLN A 24 -13.02 -5.80 -3.41
C GLN A 24 -12.17 -5.31 -4.58
N TRP A 25 -12.76 -5.29 -5.77
CA TRP A 25 -12.22 -4.50 -6.87
C TRP A 25 -12.74 -3.07 -6.77
N ASN A 26 -11.84 -2.08 -6.82
CA ASN A 26 -12.20 -0.68 -6.79
C ASN A 26 -12.07 -0.08 -8.20
N PRO A 27 -12.86 0.97 -8.51
CA PRO A 27 -12.63 1.75 -9.71
C PRO A 27 -11.16 2.21 -9.81
N PRO A 28 -10.60 2.32 -11.03
CA PRO A 28 -9.22 2.77 -11.21
C PRO A 28 -8.97 4.09 -10.50
N SER A 29 -8.04 4.07 -9.55
CA SER A 29 -7.54 5.26 -8.86
C SER A 29 -6.13 5.55 -9.33
N PRO A 30 -5.78 6.79 -9.70
CA PRO A 30 -4.47 7.14 -10.27
C PRO A 30 -3.41 7.33 -9.18
N HIS A 31 -3.32 6.42 -8.21
CA HIS A 31 -2.31 6.46 -7.16
C HIS A 31 -1.86 5.07 -6.73
N VAL A 32 -0.62 5.03 -6.26
CA VAL A 32 -0.03 3.92 -5.53
C VAL A 32 0.18 4.33 -4.08
N VAL A 33 0.40 3.33 -3.24
CA VAL A 33 0.79 3.56 -1.85
C VAL A 33 2.19 3.04 -1.67
N LEU A 34 3.07 3.88 -1.14
CA LEU A 34 4.45 3.56 -0.84
C LEU A 34 4.61 3.46 0.67
N VAL A 35 5.22 2.38 1.14
CA VAL A 35 5.54 2.14 2.54
C VAL A 35 7.04 2.15 2.71
N HIS A 36 7.53 3.00 3.60
CA HIS A 36 8.95 3.08 3.92
C HIS A 36 9.12 3.33 5.42
N GLU A 37 9.87 2.47 6.09
CA GLU A 37 10.08 2.49 7.55
C GLU A 37 8.74 2.54 8.34
N GLY A 38 7.74 1.79 7.85
CA GLY A 38 6.40 1.77 8.45
C GLY A 38 5.56 3.04 8.21
N THR A 39 6.07 4.00 7.45
CA THR A 39 5.36 5.23 7.07
C THR A 39 4.67 5.03 5.73
N TRP A 40 3.41 5.47 5.64
CA TRP A 40 2.56 5.27 4.47
C TRP A 40 2.42 6.58 3.68
N TYR A 41 2.77 6.55 2.40
CA TYR A 41 2.69 7.70 1.49
C TYR A 41 1.76 7.38 0.33
N LYS A 42 0.87 8.33 0.01
CA LYS A 42 0.11 8.30 -1.25
C LYS A 42 0.96 8.95 -2.34
N VAL A 43 1.17 8.24 -3.44
CA VAL A 43 1.88 8.75 -4.60
C VAL A 43 0.96 8.68 -5.81
N ASP A 44 0.58 9.83 -6.35
CA ASP A 44 -0.20 9.88 -7.59
C ASP A 44 0.67 9.43 -8.77
N THR A 45 0.11 8.63 -9.68
CA THR A 45 0.84 8.07 -10.85
C THR A 45 0.72 8.94 -12.09
N CYS A 46 -0.21 9.89 -12.09
CA CYS A 46 -0.36 10.91 -13.12
C CYS A 46 -0.54 12.30 -12.50
N ASP A 47 -0.31 13.33 -13.31
CA ASP A 47 -0.64 14.69 -12.93
C ASP A 47 -2.15 14.98 -13.03
N HIS A 48 -2.53 16.20 -12.66
CA HIS A 48 -3.91 16.69 -12.70
C HIS A 48 -4.52 16.74 -14.12
N LYS A 49 -3.70 16.64 -15.18
CA LYS A 49 -4.15 16.56 -16.58
C LYS A 49 -4.21 15.12 -17.09
N GLY A 50 -3.89 14.14 -16.25
CA GLY A 50 -3.89 12.72 -16.60
C GLY A 50 -2.61 12.24 -17.31
N ARG A 51 -1.55 13.06 -17.37
CA ARG A 51 -0.27 12.62 -17.93
C ARG A 51 0.46 11.77 -16.90
N ILE A 52 0.77 10.54 -17.30
CA ILE A 52 1.52 9.58 -16.48
C ILE A 52 2.93 10.11 -16.24
N TYR A 53 3.40 10.04 -15.00
CA TYR A 53 4.77 10.42 -14.68
C TYR A 53 5.78 9.49 -15.34
N SER A 54 6.85 10.06 -15.84
CA SER A 54 8.01 9.31 -16.33
C SER A 54 8.72 8.58 -15.19
N VAL A 55 9.50 7.55 -15.55
CA VAL A 55 10.33 6.81 -14.58
C VAL A 55 11.23 7.76 -13.79
N ASN A 56 11.84 8.75 -14.45
CA ASN A 56 12.72 9.73 -13.79
C ASN A 56 11.97 10.61 -12.79
N GLU A 57 10.73 11.01 -13.07
CA GLU A 57 9.89 11.76 -12.13
C GLU A 57 9.53 10.90 -10.91
N LEU A 58 9.09 9.66 -11.14
CA LEU A 58 8.74 8.72 -10.06
C LEU A 58 9.94 8.36 -9.17
N VAL A 59 11.13 8.21 -9.76
CA VAL A 59 12.38 7.96 -9.00
C VAL A 59 12.71 9.16 -8.12
N LYS A 60 12.58 10.40 -8.63
CA LYS A 60 12.80 11.61 -7.82
C LYS A 60 11.82 11.71 -6.66
N ILE A 61 10.53 11.49 -6.91
CA ILE A 61 9.48 11.48 -5.87
C ILE A 61 9.82 10.43 -4.81
N THR A 62 10.14 9.21 -5.24
CA THR A 62 10.48 8.10 -4.33
C THR A 62 11.71 8.42 -3.47
N ALA A 63 12.79 8.93 -4.09
CA ALA A 63 14.01 9.30 -3.39
C ALA A 63 13.80 10.44 -2.39
N GLU A 64 12.93 11.40 -2.71
CA GLU A 64 12.54 12.46 -1.79
C GLU A 64 11.76 11.89 -0.59
N LEU A 65 10.74 11.06 -0.83
CA LEU A 65 9.95 10.43 0.23
C LEU A 65 10.81 9.60 1.19
N MET A 66 11.82 8.92 0.67
CA MET A 66 12.79 8.18 1.50
C MET A 66 13.60 9.10 2.41
N LYS A 67 13.96 10.31 1.96
CA LYS A 67 14.80 11.26 2.71
C LYS A 67 14.04 12.21 3.65
N ARG A 68 12.71 12.29 3.56
CA ARG A 68 11.91 13.17 4.42
C ARG A 68 11.97 12.75 5.89
N ASP A 69 11.94 13.74 6.77
CA ASP A 69 11.99 13.62 8.24
C ASP A 69 10.59 13.41 8.88
N ASP A 70 9.56 13.12 8.08
CA ASP A 70 8.19 12.90 8.53
C ASP A 70 7.87 11.42 8.80
N LYS A 71 8.88 10.67 9.25
CA LYS A 71 8.75 9.23 9.51
C LYS A 71 7.79 8.96 10.66
N ALA A 72 6.96 7.94 10.49
CA ALA A 72 6.11 7.42 11.55
C ALA A 72 6.97 6.94 12.72
N THR A 73 6.49 7.14 13.95
CA THR A 73 7.20 6.74 15.17
C THR A 73 6.32 5.89 16.08
N GLY A 74 6.95 5.16 16.99
CA GLY A 74 6.26 4.36 18.00
C GLY A 74 5.40 3.25 17.38
N PHE A 75 4.13 3.17 17.80
CA PHE A 75 3.21 2.13 17.33
C PHE A 75 2.74 2.35 15.88
N MET A 76 2.83 3.57 15.34
CA MET A 76 2.33 3.89 14.00
C MET A 76 3.11 3.17 12.91
N THR A 77 4.40 2.87 13.15
CA THR A 77 5.25 2.10 12.23
C THR A 77 4.74 0.65 12.03
N LYS A 78 3.93 0.15 12.97
CA LYS A 78 3.44 -1.22 12.99
C LYS A 78 2.00 -1.36 12.48
N ILE A 79 1.36 -0.30 12.00
CA ILE A 79 -0.04 -0.35 11.53
C ILE A 79 -0.25 -1.46 10.48
N ALA A 80 0.74 -1.66 9.60
CA ALA A 80 0.70 -2.70 8.57
C ALA A 80 0.56 -4.12 9.15
N SER A 81 1.09 -4.38 10.35
CA SER A 81 1.08 -5.72 10.96
C SER A 81 -0.33 -6.20 11.28
N LEU A 82 -1.30 -5.30 11.45
CA LEU A 82 -2.70 -5.67 11.65
C LEU A 82 -3.28 -6.48 10.49
N THR A 83 -2.74 -6.31 9.28
CA THR A 83 -3.17 -7.09 8.10
C THR A 83 -2.75 -8.56 8.16
N THR A 84 -1.77 -8.88 9.01
CA THR A 84 -1.24 -10.24 9.25
C THR A 84 -1.95 -10.97 10.39
N ASP A 85 -2.83 -10.27 11.12
CA ASP A 85 -3.59 -10.84 12.21
C ASP A 85 -4.59 -11.91 11.72
N ARG A 86 -5.12 -12.70 12.65
CA ARG A 86 -6.21 -13.65 12.38
C ARG A 86 -7.37 -12.91 11.73
N ARG A 87 -8.03 -13.53 10.75
CA ARG A 87 -9.02 -12.82 9.91
C ARG A 87 -10.18 -12.22 10.70
N THR A 88 -10.68 -12.94 11.70
CA THR A 88 -11.71 -12.45 12.62
C THR A 88 -11.22 -11.28 13.47
N GLU A 89 -9.99 -11.35 13.99
CA GLU A 89 -9.39 -10.27 14.77
C GLU A 89 -9.13 -9.04 13.90
N TRP A 90 -8.62 -9.23 12.67
CA TRP A 90 -8.46 -8.13 11.72
C TRP A 90 -9.81 -7.52 11.34
N PHE A 91 -10.87 -8.31 11.18
CA PHE A 91 -12.22 -7.78 10.95
C PHE A 91 -12.68 -6.85 12.09
N GLU A 92 -12.56 -7.30 13.35
CA GLU A 92 -12.97 -6.51 14.51
C GLU A 92 -12.07 -5.27 14.72
N ASN A 93 -10.76 -5.42 14.59
CA ASN A 93 -9.79 -4.33 14.69
C ASN A 93 -9.97 -3.30 13.56
N ARG A 94 -10.20 -3.75 12.31
CA ARG A 94 -10.50 -2.87 11.17
C ARG A 94 -11.76 -2.06 11.43
N LYS A 95 -12.81 -2.70 11.95
CA LYS A 95 -14.06 -2.01 12.30
C LYS A 95 -13.83 -0.95 13.39
N LYS A 96 -13.28 -1.37 14.53
CA LYS A 96 -13.09 -0.53 15.72
C LYS A 96 -12.13 0.64 15.49
N PHE A 97 -10.97 0.39 14.89
CA PHE A 97 -9.91 1.40 14.81
C PHE A 97 -9.92 2.20 13.50
N PHE A 98 -10.46 1.65 12.41
CA PHE A 98 -10.44 2.32 11.10
C PHE A 98 -11.83 2.77 10.65
N LEU A 99 -12.83 1.90 10.68
CA LEU A 99 -14.15 2.27 10.17
C LEU A 99 -14.86 3.23 11.11
N ASP A 100 -14.87 2.97 12.41
CA ASP A 100 -15.61 3.78 13.38
C ASP A 100 -14.99 5.18 13.56
N ASN A 101 -13.72 5.35 13.18
CA ASN A 101 -13.05 6.65 13.13
C ASN A 101 -13.13 7.27 11.72
N LYS A 102 -13.78 8.44 11.58
CA LYS A 102 -13.97 9.12 10.29
C LYS A 102 -12.65 9.46 9.57
N HIS A 103 -11.59 9.80 10.30
CA HIS A 103 -10.29 10.13 9.72
C HIS A 103 -9.61 8.86 9.19
N ASN A 104 -9.52 7.82 10.01
CA ASN A 104 -8.89 6.55 9.63
C ASN A 104 -9.64 5.86 8.51
N ARG A 105 -10.98 5.99 8.44
CA ARG A 105 -11.79 5.47 7.33
C ARG A 105 -11.37 6.06 5.99
N LYS A 106 -11.04 7.36 5.95
CA LYS A 106 -10.56 8.02 4.72
C LYS A 106 -9.17 7.51 4.33
N LEU A 107 -8.26 7.38 5.30
CA LEU A 107 -6.92 6.85 5.07
C LEU A 107 -6.96 5.39 4.58
N LEU A 108 -7.76 4.56 5.24
CA LEU A 108 -7.97 3.18 4.83
C LEU A 108 -8.55 3.09 3.42
N LYS A 109 -9.48 3.98 3.04
CA LYS A 109 -10.00 4.02 1.67
C LYS A 109 -8.92 4.35 0.65
N ILE A 110 -7.97 5.24 0.95
CA ILE A 110 -6.82 5.52 0.08
C ILE A 110 -5.98 4.26 -0.11
N ILE A 111 -5.71 3.51 0.97
CA ILE A 111 -4.94 2.27 0.92
C ILE A 111 -5.68 1.19 0.10
N GLU A 112 -6.96 0.95 0.39
CA GLU A 112 -7.74 -0.10 -0.26
C GLU A 112 -8.05 0.19 -1.74
N THR A 113 -7.94 1.45 -2.20
CA THR A 113 -8.18 1.85 -3.60
C THR A 113 -6.91 2.01 -4.44
N ALA A 114 -5.74 1.96 -3.80
CA ALA A 114 -4.46 2.08 -4.49
C ALA A 114 -4.32 1.04 -5.62
N GLN A 115 -3.63 1.39 -6.70
CA GLN A 115 -3.37 0.45 -7.80
C GLN A 115 -2.61 -0.77 -7.28
N PHE A 116 -1.60 -0.53 -6.45
CA PHE A 116 -0.83 -1.53 -5.72
C PHE A 116 -0.06 -0.83 -4.57
N VAL A 117 0.57 -1.64 -3.72
CA VAL A 117 1.41 -1.19 -2.61
C VAL A 117 2.87 -1.49 -2.93
N ILE A 118 3.75 -0.51 -2.71
CA ILE A 118 5.20 -0.62 -2.84
C ILE A 118 5.79 -0.59 -1.44
N SER A 119 6.48 -1.65 -1.02
CA SER A 119 7.28 -1.64 0.22
C SER A 119 8.74 -1.39 -0.13
N ILE A 120 9.36 -0.38 0.49
CA ILE A 120 10.78 -0.07 0.33
C ILE A 120 11.47 -0.32 1.66
N ASP A 121 12.10 -1.49 1.75
CA ASP A 121 12.86 -1.93 2.91
C ASP A 121 14.35 -1.61 2.73
N GLY A 122 14.99 -1.11 3.79
CA GLY A 122 16.37 -0.61 3.76
C GLY A 122 17.46 -1.68 3.88
N ASP A 123 17.10 -2.97 3.95
CA ASP A 123 18.11 -4.01 4.14
C ASP A 123 18.80 -4.32 2.80
N LEU A 124 20.01 -3.77 2.63
CA LEU A 124 20.91 -3.99 1.49
C LEU A 124 21.42 -5.43 1.38
N LYS A 125 20.97 -6.35 2.25
CA LYS A 125 21.27 -7.78 2.17
C LYS A 125 20.44 -8.52 1.11
N TRP A 126 19.94 -7.82 0.10
CA TRP A 126 19.32 -8.43 -1.06
C TRP A 126 20.29 -8.46 -2.24
N GLY A 127 20.91 -9.63 -2.40
CA GLY A 127 21.79 -9.97 -3.51
C GLY A 127 22.36 -11.35 -3.25
N SER A 128 22.15 -12.31 -4.16
CA SER A 128 23.05 -13.46 -4.23
C SER A 128 24.46 -12.91 -4.43
N LYS A 129 25.45 -13.38 -3.66
CA LYS A 129 26.85 -13.16 -4.02
C LYS A 129 27.02 -13.70 -5.42
N THR A 130 27.04 -12.85 -6.45
CA THR A 130 27.63 -13.23 -7.71
C THR A 130 29.08 -13.50 -7.35
N THR A 131 29.46 -14.78 -7.39
CA THR A 131 30.86 -15.16 -7.47
C THR A 131 31.40 -14.48 -8.71
N GLU A 132 32.06 -13.35 -8.50
CA GLU A 132 33.00 -12.81 -9.49
C GLU A 132 34.16 -13.80 -9.53
N GLU A 133 34.40 -14.37 -10.72
CA GLU A 133 35.61 -15.12 -11.08
C GLU A 133 36.81 -14.19 -11.21
#